data_AF-A0A958ZWV7-F1
#
_entry.id   AF-A0A958ZWV7-F1
#
_cell.length_a   1.000
_cell.length_b   1.000
_cell.length_c   1.000
_cell.angle_alpha   90.00
_cell.angle_beta   90.00
_cell.angle_gamma   90.00
#
_symmetry.space_group_name_H-M   'P 1'
#
loop_
_entity.id
_entity.type
_entity.pdbx_description
1 polymer ?
#
loop_
_entity_poly.entity_id
_entity_poly.type
_entity_poly.pdbx_seq_one_letter_code
_entity_poly.pdbx_strand_id
1 'polypeptide(L)'
;MEQNTYFDALLYLLRVIVYADGVFDEDEVRAIKDICKQEDVSEEYYGDFVSRTKGFSEKKMYQNGIDMIQECTLDEQLRTFAWLYKIAEVDGKVHVKEVRFLLYSLRHTDIEFAQVEKKAGELPAILV
;
A
#
# COMPACT_ATOMS: atom_id res chain seq x y z
N MET A 1 -14.79 4.04 -14.73
CA MET A 1 -14.78 4.83 -13.48
C MET A 1 -13.64 5.83 -13.54
N GLU A 2 -13.74 6.94 -12.83
CA GLU A 2 -12.67 7.92 -12.74
C GLU A 2 -11.51 7.31 -11.94
N GLN A 3 -10.30 7.42 -12.47
CA GLN A 3 -9.10 6.87 -11.87
C GLN A 3 -8.73 7.72 -10.65
N ASN A 4 -8.54 7.10 -9.49
CA ASN A 4 -8.15 7.78 -8.26
C ASN A 4 -6.67 7.52 -7.98
N THR A 5 -5.83 8.54 -8.13
CA THR A 5 -4.37 8.44 -7.97
C THR A 5 -3.97 7.90 -6.60
N TYR A 6 -4.65 8.32 -5.53
CA TYR A 6 -4.37 7.85 -4.17
C TYR A 6 -4.67 6.35 -4.02
N PHE A 7 -5.86 5.91 -4.44
CA PHE A 7 -6.22 4.49 -4.36
C PHE A 7 -5.31 3.61 -5.24
N ASP A 8 -4.94 4.10 -6.42
CA ASP A 8 -4.00 3.40 -7.29
C ASP A 8 -2.62 3.27 -6.63
N ALA A 9 -2.09 4.36 -6.08
CA ALA A 9 -0.82 4.36 -5.38
C ALA A 9 -0.82 3.40 -4.19
N LEU A 10 -1.85 3.46 -3.34
CA LEU A 10 -2.04 2.56 -2.20
C LEU A 10 -2.04 1.10 -2.64
N LEU A 11 -2.85 0.74 -3.64
CA LEU A 11 -3.00 -0.64 -4.09
C LEU A 11 -1.73 -1.18 -4.77
N TYR A 12 -1.03 -0.34 -5.56
CA TYR A 12 0.26 -0.72 -6.14
C TYR A 12 1.29 -1.01 -5.05
N LEU A 13 1.42 -0.13 -4.06
CA LEU A 13 2.42 -0.29 -3.01
C LEU A 13 2.08 -1.42 -2.03
N LEU A 14 0.80 -1.62 -1.70
CA LEU A 14 0.37 -2.80 -0.93
C LEU A 14 0.78 -4.07 -1.66
N ARG A 15 0.47 -4.18 -2.97
CA ARG A 15 0.86 -5.34 -3.77
C ARG A 15 2.37 -5.56 -3.81
N VAL A 16 3.18 -4.50 -3.90
CA VAL A 16 4.65 -4.63 -3.87
C VAL A 16 5.13 -5.24 -2.55
N ILE A 17 4.56 -4.80 -1.44
CA ILE A 17 5.00 -5.23 -0.12
C ILE A 17 4.58 -6.67 0.19
N VAL A 18 3.32 -7.05 -0.07
CA VAL A 18 2.88 -8.43 0.16
C VAL A 18 3.39 -9.41 -0.92
N TYR A 19 3.64 -8.96 -2.15
CA TYR A 19 4.15 -9.86 -3.20
C TYR A 19 5.67 -10.06 -3.21
N ALA A 20 6.39 -9.59 -2.17
CA ALA A 20 7.85 -9.59 -2.15
C ALA A 20 8.50 -10.99 -2.23
N ASP A 21 7.79 -12.05 -1.85
CA ASP A 21 8.29 -13.44 -1.90
C ASP A 21 7.85 -14.22 -3.18
N GLY A 22 7.04 -13.59 -4.03
CA GLY A 22 6.53 -14.17 -5.28
C GLY A 22 5.32 -15.10 -5.14
N VAL A 23 4.75 -15.26 -3.94
CA VAL A 23 3.57 -16.10 -3.68
C VAL A 23 2.45 -15.27 -3.07
N PHE A 24 1.31 -15.15 -3.78
CA PHE A 24 0.11 -14.56 -3.16
C PHE A 24 -0.55 -15.58 -2.24
N ASP A 25 -0.50 -15.31 -0.95
CA ASP A 25 -1.24 -16.01 0.10
C ASP A 25 -2.69 -15.45 0.18
N GLU A 26 -3.66 -16.30 0.55
CA GLU A 26 -5.04 -15.87 0.76
C GLU A 26 -5.16 -14.81 1.87
N ASP A 27 -4.33 -14.89 2.90
CA ASP A 27 -4.36 -13.98 4.04
C ASP A 27 -3.90 -12.57 3.63
N GLU A 28 -2.94 -12.44 2.71
CA GLU A 28 -2.52 -11.15 2.13
C GLU A 28 -3.63 -10.51 1.30
N VAL A 29 -4.35 -11.33 0.54
CA VAL A 29 -5.51 -10.86 -0.24
C VAL A 29 -6.63 -10.40 0.69
N ARG A 30 -6.86 -11.08 1.82
CA ARG A 30 -7.83 -10.66 2.83
C ARG A 30 -7.40 -9.36 3.49
N ALA A 31 -6.13 -9.21 3.86
CA ALA A 31 -5.58 -7.99 4.43
C ALA A 31 -5.80 -6.78 3.50
N ILE A 32 -5.45 -6.90 2.21
CA ILE A 32 -5.69 -5.83 1.23
C ILE A 32 -7.18 -5.49 1.14
N LYS A 33 -8.05 -6.49 1.08
CA LYS A 33 -9.50 -6.26 1.01
C LYS A 33 -10.05 -5.56 2.25
N ASP A 34 -9.52 -5.86 3.43
CA ASP A 34 -9.92 -5.18 4.66
C ASP A 34 -9.47 -3.71 4.62
N ILE A 35 -8.22 -3.43 4.21
CA ILE A 35 -7.73 -2.07 4.00
C ILE A 35 -8.60 -1.30 3.00
N CYS A 36 -8.97 -1.93 1.87
CA CYS A 36 -9.89 -1.34 0.89
C CYS A 36 -11.21 -0.91 1.54
N LYS A 37 -11.80 -1.73 2.41
CA LYS A 37 -13.04 -1.38 3.12
C LYS A 37 -12.84 -0.20 4.07
N GLN A 38 -11.72 -0.14 4.78
CA GLN A 38 -11.41 0.96 5.71
C GLN A 38 -11.14 2.28 4.98
N GLU A 39 -10.69 2.21 3.73
CA GLU A 39 -10.43 3.37 2.86
C GLU A 39 -11.58 3.66 1.88
N ASP A 40 -12.74 3.01 2.05
CA ASP A 40 -13.93 3.14 1.19
C ASP A 40 -13.66 2.88 -0.31
N VAL A 41 -12.67 2.03 -0.62
CA VAL A 41 -12.40 1.54 -1.97
C VAL A 41 -13.43 0.48 -2.33
N SER A 42 -14.23 0.75 -3.38
CA SER A 42 -15.28 -0.18 -3.81
C SER A 42 -14.70 -1.50 -4.33
N GLU A 43 -15.46 -2.58 -4.18
CA GLU A 43 -15.07 -3.89 -4.73
C GLU A 43 -14.91 -3.85 -6.26
N GLU A 44 -15.71 -3.02 -6.94
CA GLU A 44 -15.60 -2.78 -8.38
C GLU A 44 -14.26 -2.14 -8.74
N TYR A 45 -13.87 -1.08 -8.02
CA TYR A 45 -12.58 -0.40 -8.23
C TYR A 45 -11.40 -1.35 -8.00
N TYR A 46 -11.46 -2.14 -6.92
CA TYR A 46 -10.43 -3.14 -6.64
C TYR A 46 -10.39 -4.26 -7.70
N GLY A 47 -11.55 -4.73 -8.17
CA GLY A 47 -11.65 -5.73 -9.24
C GLY A 47 -11.05 -5.24 -10.55
N ASP A 48 -11.33 -3.99 -10.92
CA ASP A 48 -10.75 -3.32 -12.08
C ASP A 48 -9.23 -3.15 -11.91
N PHE A 49 -8.77 -2.76 -10.72
CA PHE A 49 -7.35 -2.70 -10.39
C PHE A 49 -6.66 -4.05 -10.62
N VAL A 50 -7.20 -5.13 -10.07
CA VAL A 50 -6.60 -6.47 -10.22
C VAL A 50 -6.57 -6.91 -11.69
N SER A 51 -7.63 -6.61 -12.44
CA SER A 51 -7.74 -6.97 -13.85
C SER A 51 -6.72 -6.21 -14.72
N ARG A 52 -6.57 -4.90 -14.53
CA ARG A 52 -5.66 -4.06 -15.33
C ARG A 52 -4.18 -4.29 -15.00
N THR A 53 -3.87 -4.71 -13.77
CA THR A 53 -2.48 -4.98 -13.34
C THR A 53 -2.08 -6.44 -13.54
N LYS A 54 -2.95 -7.27 -14.12
CA LYS A 54 -2.65 -8.68 -14.39
C LYS A 54 -1.41 -8.79 -15.29
N GLY A 55 -0.42 -9.55 -14.83
CA GLY A 55 0.84 -9.76 -15.55
C GLY A 55 1.83 -8.60 -15.47
N PHE A 56 1.58 -7.57 -14.66
CA PHE A 56 2.61 -6.58 -14.34
C PHE A 56 3.71 -7.25 -13.52
N SER A 57 4.96 -6.92 -13.81
CA SER A 57 6.07 -7.31 -12.96
C SER A 57 6.07 -6.49 -11.66
N GLU A 58 6.68 -7.02 -10.61
CA GLU A 58 6.90 -6.31 -9.35
C GLU A 58 7.56 -4.95 -9.58
N LYS A 59 8.63 -4.91 -10.41
CA LYS A 59 9.30 -3.65 -10.80
C LYS A 59 8.32 -2.63 -11.39
N LYS A 60 7.38 -3.06 -12.23
CA LYS A 60 6.40 -2.17 -12.84
C LYS A 60 5.36 -1.69 -11.82
N MET A 61 4.92 -2.57 -10.91
CA MET A 61 4.03 -2.19 -9.81
C MET A 61 4.71 -1.17 -8.88
N TYR A 62 5.98 -1.41 -8.53
CA TYR A 62 6.80 -0.49 -7.75
C TYR A 62 6.92 0.88 -8.41
N GLN A 63 7.31 0.92 -9.69
CA GLN A 63 7.48 2.18 -10.41
C GLN A 63 6.17 2.98 -10.46
N ASN A 64 5.06 2.32 -10.84
CA ASN A 64 3.75 2.96 -10.87
C ASN A 64 3.33 3.47 -9.49
N GLY A 65 3.51 2.67 -8.44
CA GLY A 65 3.17 3.05 -7.06
C GLY A 65 3.98 4.27 -6.59
N ILE A 66 5.29 4.29 -6.84
CA ILE A 66 6.17 5.41 -6.45
C ILE A 66 5.87 6.67 -7.26
N ASP A 67 5.59 6.55 -8.56
CA ASP A 67 5.27 7.73 -9.38
C ASP A 67 3.93 8.32 -8.94
N MET A 68 2.91 7.50 -8.69
CA MET A 68 1.58 7.97 -8.27
C MET A 68 1.56 8.51 -6.84
N ILE A 69 2.27 7.88 -5.89
CA ILE A 69 2.26 8.35 -4.50
C ILE A 69 2.92 9.73 -4.34
N GLN A 70 3.83 10.10 -5.24
CA GLN A 70 4.44 11.43 -5.27
C GLN A 70 3.49 12.53 -5.74
N GLU A 71 2.41 12.17 -6.44
CA GLU A 71 1.36 13.09 -6.85
C GLU A 71 0.28 13.26 -5.76
N CYS A 72 0.31 12.40 -4.74
CA CYS A 72 -0.64 12.44 -3.63
C CYS A 72 -0.28 13.54 -2.62
N THR A 73 -1.26 13.98 -1.85
CA THR A 73 -1.06 14.91 -0.73
C THR A 73 -0.24 14.27 0.38
N LEU A 74 0.35 15.08 1.27
CA LEU A 74 1.11 14.56 2.42
C LEU A 74 0.27 13.68 3.35
N ASP A 75 -1.03 13.95 3.53
CA ASP A 75 -1.90 13.11 4.36
C ASP A 75 -2.13 11.74 3.71
N GLU A 76 -2.40 11.72 2.39
CA GLU A 76 -2.55 10.49 1.61
C GLU A 76 -1.26 9.67 1.60
N GLN A 77 -0.11 10.31 1.39
CA GLN A 77 1.21 9.66 1.49
C GLN A 77 1.39 9.03 2.87
N LEU A 78 1.19 9.81 3.94
CA LEU A 78 1.35 9.35 5.32
C LEU A 78 0.42 8.18 5.63
N ARG A 79 -0.82 8.26 5.18
CA ARG A 79 -1.83 7.22 5.33
C ARG A 79 -1.47 5.94 4.58
N THR A 80 -0.97 6.04 3.34
CA THR A 80 -0.46 4.89 2.59
C THR A 80 0.67 4.20 3.34
N PHE A 81 1.70 4.94 3.78
CA PHE A 81 2.80 4.34 4.53
C PHE A 81 2.36 3.75 5.87
N ALA A 82 1.35 4.34 6.52
CA ALA A 82 0.79 3.80 7.75
C ALA A 82 0.10 2.45 7.52
N TRP A 83 -0.65 2.28 6.42
CA TRP A 83 -1.20 0.97 6.05
C TRP A 83 -0.12 -0.06 5.70
N LEU A 84 0.90 0.35 4.94
CA LEU A 84 2.07 -0.49 4.63
C LEU A 84 2.82 -0.92 5.89
N TYR A 85 2.91 -0.05 6.89
CA TYR A 85 3.49 -0.38 8.18
C TYR A 85 2.64 -1.39 8.94
N LYS A 86 1.31 -1.20 9.02
CA LYS A 86 0.42 -2.15 9.73
C LYS A 86 0.45 -3.55 9.11
N ILE A 87 0.39 -3.66 7.78
CA ILE A 87 0.42 -4.97 7.14
C ILE A 87 1.76 -5.68 7.37
N ALA A 88 2.86 -4.92 7.47
CA ALA A 88 4.17 -5.45 7.84
C ALA A 88 4.23 -5.99 9.28
N GLU A 89 3.49 -5.39 10.21
CA GLU A 89 3.44 -5.85 11.60
C GLU A 89 2.57 -7.10 11.80
N VAL A 90 1.54 -7.29 10.99
CA VAL A 90 0.53 -8.35 11.19
C VAL A 90 1.06 -9.74 10.84
N ASP A 91 1.79 -9.89 9.74
CA ASP A 91 2.18 -11.23 9.24
C ASP A 91 3.63 -11.60 9.60
N GLY A 92 4.48 -10.63 9.99
CA GLY A 92 5.90 -10.87 10.27
C GLY A 92 6.74 -11.38 9.09
N LYS A 93 6.10 -11.75 7.97
CA LYS A 93 6.70 -12.12 6.68
C LYS A 93 7.24 -10.90 5.95
N VAL A 94 6.49 -9.81 6.01
CA VAL A 94 6.89 -8.51 5.48
C VAL A 94 7.74 -7.78 6.51
N HIS A 95 8.89 -7.25 6.10
CA HIS A 95 9.76 -6.56 7.03
C HIS A 95 9.46 -5.06 7.06
N VAL A 96 9.31 -4.49 8.27
CA VAL A 96 9.23 -3.03 8.50
C VAL A 96 10.34 -2.23 7.79
N LYS A 97 11.51 -2.85 7.57
CA LYS A 97 12.63 -2.25 6.81
C LYS A 97 12.25 -1.93 5.35
N GLU A 98 11.38 -2.72 4.72
CA GLU A 98 10.94 -2.53 3.33
C GLU A 98 10.03 -1.32 3.22
N VAL A 99 9.12 -1.13 4.18
CA VAL A 99 8.30 0.09 4.30
C VAL A 99 9.20 1.32 4.44
N ARG A 100 10.23 1.24 5.27
CA ARG A 100 11.20 2.34 5.45
C ARG A 100 11.98 2.64 4.17
N PHE A 101 12.43 1.62 3.45
CA PHE A 101 13.12 1.81 2.16
C PHE A 101 12.20 2.43 1.10
N LEU A 102 10.92 2.05 1.07
CA LEU A 102 9.92 2.66 0.20
C LEU A 102 9.66 4.12 0.54
N LEU A 103 9.57 4.47 1.83
CA LEU A 103 9.42 5.85 2.25
C LEU A 103 10.59 6.72 1.77
N TYR A 104 11.81 6.20 1.93
CA TYR A 104 13.02 6.93 1.57
C TYR A 104 13.32 6.94 0.06
N SER A 105 12.57 6.20 -0.76
CA SER A 105 12.67 6.30 -2.22
C SER A 105 11.89 7.49 -2.78
N LEU A 106 11.07 8.15 -1.96
CA LEU A 106 10.37 9.37 -2.36
C LEU A 106 11.33 10.54 -2.49
N ARG A 107 11.27 11.24 -3.64
CA ARG A 107 12.21 12.32 -3.97
C ARG A 107 12.09 13.54 -3.05
N HIS A 108 10.88 13.83 -2.57
CA HIS A 108 10.54 15.05 -1.82
C HIS A 108 9.46 14.81 -0.77
N THR A 109 9.67 13.85 0.13
CA THR A 109 8.73 13.63 1.25
C THR A 109 9.29 14.27 2.53
N ASP A 110 8.45 15.03 3.23
CA ASP A 110 8.72 15.58 4.56
C ASP A 110 8.17 14.67 5.69
N ILE A 111 7.88 13.40 5.35
CA ILE A 111 7.35 12.42 6.28
C ILE A 111 8.49 11.67 6.95
N GLU A 112 8.63 11.87 8.25
CA GLU A 112 9.51 11.07 9.09
C GLU A 112 8.89 9.71 9.40
N PHE A 113 9.72 8.67 9.53
CA PHE A 113 9.23 7.32 9.80
C PHE A 113 8.43 7.23 11.12
N ALA A 114 8.79 8.02 12.13
CA ALA A 114 8.04 8.10 13.39
C ALA A 114 6.60 8.62 13.21
N GLN A 115 6.35 9.45 12.19
CA GLN A 115 5.00 9.90 11.86
C GLN A 115 4.18 8.75 11.28
N VAL A 116 4.79 7.89 10.48
CA VAL A 116 4.16 6.67 9.93
C VAL A 116 3.76 5.73 11.06
N GLU A 117 4.67 5.43 11.98
CA GLU A 117 4.41 4.58 13.16
C GLU A 117 3.26 5.14 14.01
N LYS A 118 3.29 6.45 14.28
CA LYS A 118 2.21 7.12 15.01
C LYS A 118 0.88 7.00 14.27
N LYS A 119 0.85 7.29 12.97
CA LYS A 119 -0.37 7.23 12.15
C LYS A 119 -0.94 5.82 12.07
N ALA A 120 -0.09 4.79 11.96
CA ALA A 120 -0.51 3.39 11.96
C ALA A 120 -1.25 3.00 13.25
N GLY A 121 -0.86 3.57 14.39
CA GLY A 121 -1.58 3.41 15.67
C GLY A 121 -2.96 4.07 15.70
N GLU A 122 -3.24 5.05 14.83
CA GLU A 122 -4.54 5.72 14.71
C GLU A 122 -5.49 5.02 13.73
N LEU A 123 -4.94 4.23 12.79
CA LEU A 123 -5.73 3.48 11.81
C LEU A 123 -6.43 2.27 12.44
N PRO A 124 -7.59 1.83 11.92
CA PRO A 124 -8.25 0.60 12.34
C PRO A 124 -7.33 -0.64 12.27
N ALA A 125 -7.59 -1.65 13.08
CA ALA A 125 -6.88 -2.93 12.99
C ALA A 125 -7.24 -3.64 11.68
N ILE A 126 -6.28 -4.36 11.09
CA ILE A 126 -6.53 -5.23 9.94
C ILE A 126 -7.10 -6.55 10.48
N LEU A 127 -8.28 -6.92 10.01
CA LEU A 127 -8.93 -8.18 10.36
C LEU A 127 -8.61 -9.22 9.26
N VAL A 128 -7.61 -10.06 9.51
CA VAL A 128 -7.20 -11.18 8.64
C VAL A 128 -7.88 -12.49 9.00
#